data_AF-A0A7R9GIL7-F1
#
_entry.id   AF-A0A7R9GIL7-F1
#
_cell.length_a   1.000
_cell.length_b   1.000
_cell.length_c   1.000
_cell.angle_alpha   90.00
_cell.angle_beta   90.00
_cell.angle_gamma   90.00
#
_symmetry.space_group_name_H-M   'P 1'
#
loop_
_entity.id
_entity.type
_entity.pdbx_description
1 polymer ?
#
loop_
_entity_poly.entity_id
_entity_poly.type
_entity_poly.pdbx_seq_one_letter_code
_entity_poly.pdbx_strand_id
1 'polypeptide(L)'
;NRLQVEKRALEVWGSEEALEEEHERRGGNKERTKQKRMEKKVKELRRAVRSSLYKQNLGSGHVHEYGEEEYLEASDEYKQVCSTCGHERVYEKM
;
A
#
# COMPACT_ATOMS: atom_id res chain seq x y z
N ASN A 1 -36.25 -11.49 38.17
CA ASN A 1 -35.13 -11.73 37.23
C ASN A 1 -34.06 -10.63 37.29
N ARG A 2 -34.34 -9.35 37.03
CA ARG A 2 -33.31 -8.26 37.05
C ARG A 2 -32.52 -8.14 38.38
N LEU A 3 -33.24 -8.11 39.50
CA LEU A 3 -32.66 -8.06 40.86
C LEU A 3 -31.69 -9.20 41.20
N GLN A 4 -31.91 -10.40 40.65
CA GLN A 4 -31.02 -11.54 40.87
C GLN A 4 -29.72 -11.40 40.08
N VAL A 5 -29.82 -10.86 38.87
CA VAL A 5 -28.66 -10.58 38.00
C VAL A 5 -27.80 -9.45 38.58
N GLU A 6 -28.42 -8.38 39.08
CA GLU A 6 -27.73 -7.25 39.71
C GLU A 6 -26.97 -7.71 40.98
N LYS A 7 -27.61 -8.48 41.87
CA LYS A 7 -26.91 -9.07 43.03
C LYS A 7 -25.73 -9.93 42.62
N ARG A 8 -25.92 -10.80 41.62
CA ARG A 8 -24.86 -11.67 41.14
C ARG A 8 -23.73 -10.88 40.48
N ALA A 9 -24.04 -9.79 39.78
CA ALA A 9 -23.05 -8.92 39.17
C ALA A 9 -22.18 -8.26 40.25
N LEU A 10 -22.79 -7.74 41.33
CA LEU A 10 -22.05 -7.18 42.46
C LEU A 10 -21.17 -8.23 43.17
N GLU A 11 -21.63 -9.48 43.30
CA GLU A 11 -20.79 -10.56 43.85
C GLU A 11 -19.58 -10.92 42.97
N VAL A 12 -19.75 -10.88 41.65
CA VAL A 12 -18.69 -11.25 40.69
C VAL A 12 -17.68 -10.12 40.50
N TRP A 13 -18.18 -8.89 40.40
CA TRP A 13 -17.39 -7.71 40.07
C TRP A 13 -17.00 -6.89 41.30
N GLY A 14 -17.54 -7.21 42.47
CA GLY A 14 -17.19 -6.60 43.76
C GLY A 14 -17.90 -5.26 44.00
N SER A 15 -17.89 -4.36 43.02
CA SER A 15 -18.55 -3.05 43.09
C SER A 15 -19.20 -2.66 41.76
N GLU A 16 -20.15 -1.74 41.82
CA GLU A 16 -20.76 -1.12 40.64
C GLU A 16 -19.69 -0.39 39.80
N GLU A 17 -18.75 0.28 40.46
CA GLU A 17 -17.65 1.00 39.81
C GLU A 17 -16.73 0.06 39.02
N ALA A 18 -16.39 -1.11 39.56
CA ALA A 18 -15.59 -2.11 38.86
C ALA A 18 -16.34 -2.71 37.66
N LEU A 19 -17.66 -2.87 37.77
CA LEU A 19 -18.50 -3.33 36.65
C LEU A 19 -18.54 -2.28 35.53
N GLU A 20 -18.67 -1.01 35.87
CA GLU A 20 -18.70 0.10 34.93
C GLU A 20 -17.34 0.28 34.24
N GLU A 21 -16.24 0.24 34.99
CA GLU A 21 -14.87 0.28 34.45
C GLU A 21 -14.66 -0.87 33.44
N GLU A 22 -15.10 -2.08 33.76
CA GLU A 22 -14.94 -3.21 32.85
C GLU A 22 -15.84 -3.10 31.61
N HIS A 23 -17.02 -2.52 31.74
CA HIS A 23 -17.90 -2.21 30.63
C HIS A 23 -17.26 -1.17 29.69
N GLU A 24 -16.70 -0.09 30.22
CA GLU A 24 -15.95 0.90 29.45
C GLU A 24 -14.72 0.28 28.78
N ARG A 25 -13.95 -0.52 29.52
CA ARG A 25 -12.77 -1.24 28.98
C ARG A 25 -13.16 -2.13 27.81
N ARG A 26 -14.26 -2.89 27.92
CA ARG A 26 -14.79 -3.71 26.82
C ARG A 26 -15.28 -2.85 25.67
N GLY A 27 -15.95 -1.74 25.95
CA GLY A 27 -16.39 -0.76 24.95
C GLY A 27 -15.21 -0.22 24.13
N GLY A 28 -14.19 0.31 24.80
CA GLY A 28 -12.99 0.83 24.16
C GLY A 28 -12.22 -0.25 23.39
N ASN A 29 -12.15 -1.48 23.90
CA ASN A 29 -11.55 -2.61 23.18
C ASN A 29 -12.30 -2.95 21.89
N LYS A 30 -13.64 -2.90 21.88
CA LYS A 30 -14.45 -3.12 20.67
C LYS A 30 -14.17 -2.06 19.62
N GLU A 31 -14.16 -0.78 20.00
CA GLU A 31 -13.89 0.32 19.07
C GLU A 31 -12.47 0.24 18.49
N ARG A 32 -11.47 -0.01 19.34
CA ARG A 32 -10.08 -0.21 18.90
C ARG A 32 -9.96 -1.39 17.92
N THR A 33 -10.70 -2.47 18.14
CA THR A 33 -10.68 -3.65 17.25
C THR A 33 -11.35 -3.34 15.92
N LYS A 34 -12.46 -2.61 15.91
CA LYS A 34 -13.11 -2.14 14.67
C LYS A 34 -12.18 -1.26 13.85
N GLN A 35 -11.52 -0.29 14.49
CA GLN A 35 -10.56 0.59 13.85
C GLN A 35 -9.41 -0.20 13.22
N LYS A 36 -8.74 -1.08 14.00
CA LYS A 36 -7.66 -1.93 13.49
C LYS A 36 -8.09 -2.81 12.32
N ARG A 37 -9.33 -3.31 12.34
CA ARG A 37 -9.88 -4.11 11.23
C ARG A 37 -10.03 -3.28 9.95
N MET A 38 -10.50 -2.04 10.05
CA MET A 38 -10.58 -1.13 8.91
C MET A 38 -9.20 -0.76 8.38
N GLU A 39 -8.26 -0.40 9.26
CA GLU A 39 -6.87 -0.10 8.90
C GLU A 39 -6.21 -1.28 8.18
N LYS A 40 -6.41 -2.51 8.67
CA LYS A 40 -5.92 -3.73 8.01
C LYS A 40 -6.48 -3.89 6.60
N LYS A 41 -7.80 -3.73 6.43
CA LYS A 41 -8.44 -3.82 5.11
C LYS A 41 -7.89 -2.78 4.12
N VAL A 42 -7.70 -1.53 4.57
CA VAL A 42 -7.11 -0.47 3.73
C VAL A 42 -5.67 -0.81 3.35
N LYS A 43 -4.87 -1.34 4.30
CA LYS A 43 -3.49 -1.76 4.03
C LYS A 43 -3.43 -2.89 3.01
N GLU A 44 -4.30 -3.89 3.13
CA GLU A 44 -4.41 -5.00 2.18
C GLU A 44 -4.83 -4.51 0.80
N LEU A 45 -5.81 -3.62 0.71
CA LEU A 45 -6.23 -3.00 -0.56
C LEU A 45 -5.09 -2.23 -1.23
N ARG A 46 -4.36 -1.40 -0.47
CA ARG A 46 -3.19 -0.66 -0.99
C ARG A 46 -2.09 -1.61 -1.49
N ARG A 47 -1.85 -2.72 -0.79
CA ARG A 47 -0.88 -3.74 -1.23
C ARG A 47 -1.33 -4.41 -2.53
N ALA A 48 -2.60 -4.78 -2.64
CA ALA A 48 -3.15 -5.40 -3.84
C ALA A 48 -3.00 -4.47 -5.06
N VAL A 49 -3.42 -3.21 -4.95
CA VAL A 49 -3.28 -2.20 -6.01
C VAL A 49 -1.81 -1.96 -6.37
N ARG A 50 -0.93 -1.83 -5.38
CA ARG A 50 0.51 -1.65 -5.68
C ARG A 50 1.10 -2.86 -6.41
N SER A 51 0.71 -4.07 -6.00
CA SER A 51 1.19 -5.29 -6.63
C SER A 51 0.68 -5.46 -8.07
N SER A 52 -0.54 -5.02 -8.37
CA SER A 52 -1.06 -5.03 -9.74
C SER A 52 -0.30 -4.03 -10.62
N LEU A 53 -0.07 -2.81 -10.13
CA LEU A 53 0.72 -1.80 -10.85
C LEU A 53 2.18 -2.24 -11.08
N TYR A 54 2.81 -2.86 -10.08
CA TYR A 54 4.19 -3.35 -10.21
C TYR A 54 4.31 -4.45 -11.27
N LYS A 55 3.36 -5.40 -11.31
CA LYS A 55 3.30 -6.43 -12.36
C LYS A 55 3.10 -5.85 -13.76
N GLN A 56 2.31 -4.78 -13.90
CA GLN A 56 2.16 -4.09 -15.19
C GLN A 56 3.47 -3.44 -15.66
N ASN A 57 4.24 -2.84 -14.75
CA ASN A 57 5.50 -2.18 -15.12
C ASN A 57 6.66 -3.15 -15.40
N LEU A 58 6.66 -4.36 -14.83
CA LEU A 58 7.71 -5.37 -15.06
C LEU A 58 7.68 -5.97 -16.48
N GLY A 59 6.51 -6.02 -17.12
CA GLY A 59 6.35 -6.62 -18.46
C GLY A 59 6.31 -5.60 -19.59
N SER A 60 6.30 -4.30 -19.30
CA SER A 60 6.14 -3.23 -20.28
C SER A 60 7.27 -2.20 -20.26
N GLY A 61 8.47 -2.58 -19.79
CA GLY A 61 9.65 -1.80 -20.09
C GLY A 61 9.80 -1.76 -21.61
N HIS A 62 9.73 -0.57 -22.20
CA HIS A 62 9.92 -0.41 -23.63
C HIS A 62 11.33 -0.89 -24.01
N VAL A 63 11.43 -1.93 -24.84
CA VAL A 63 12.71 -2.37 -25.41
C VAL A 63 13.02 -1.42 -26.56
N HIS A 64 14.10 -0.64 -26.43
CA HIS A 64 14.51 0.31 -27.45
C HIS A 64 15.05 -0.41 -28.68
N GLU A 65 14.31 -0.36 -29.79
CA GLU A 65 14.83 -0.71 -31.11
C GLU A 65 15.37 0.57 -31.78
N TYR A 66 16.70 0.72 -31.75
CA TYR A 66 17.41 1.82 -32.38
C TYR A 66 17.55 1.58 -33.88
N GLY A 67 17.18 2.58 -34.69
CA GLY A 67 17.28 2.54 -36.14
C GLY A 67 18.65 2.99 -36.67
N GLU A 68 18.65 3.61 -37.85
CA GLU A 68 19.85 4.09 -38.53
C GLU A 68 20.67 5.06 -37.66
N GLU A 69 22.00 4.91 -37.69
CA GLU A 69 22.95 5.79 -36.99
C GLU A 69 23.22 7.04 -37.85
N GLU A 70 22.93 8.21 -37.29
CA GLU A 70 23.21 9.52 -37.88
C GLU A 70 24.53 10.04 -37.31
N TYR A 71 25.50 10.33 -38.16
CA TYR A 71 26.79 10.89 -37.75
C TYR A 71 26.69 12.42 -37.65
N LEU A 72 27.03 12.96 -36.48
CA LEU A 72 27.03 14.39 -36.20
C LEU A 72 28.45 14.95 -36.41
N GLU A 73 28.72 15.45 -37.62
CA GLU A 73 30.02 16.04 -38.01
C GLU A 73 30.49 17.18 -37.09
N ALA A 74 29.57 17.87 -36.41
CA ALA A 74 29.89 18.99 -35.53
C ALA A 74 30.49 18.58 -34.18
N SER A 75 30.24 17.35 -33.71
CA SER A 75 30.71 16.86 -32.42
C SER A 75 31.51 15.55 -32.50
N ASP A 76 31.68 14.97 -33.69
CA ASP A 76 32.33 13.67 -33.91
C ASP A 76 31.62 12.52 -33.14
N GLU A 77 30.29 12.62 -33.04
CA GLU A 77 29.46 11.67 -32.29
C GLU A 77 28.43 11.01 -33.20
N TYR A 78 28.01 9.80 -32.83
CA TYR A 78 26.95 9.05 -33.50
C TYR A 78 25.66 9.16 -32.70
N LYS A 79 24.56 9.43 -33.40
CA LYS A 79 23.22 9.52 -32.82
C LYS A 79 22.34 8.41 -33.37
N GLN A 80 21.67 7.69 -32.49
CA GLN A 80 20.64 6.72 -32.85
C GLN A 80 19.31 7.09 -32.21
N VAL A 81 18.23 7.05 -32.99
CA VAL A 81 16.88 7.30 -32.49
C VAL A 81 16.10 5.99 -32.44
N CYS A 82 15.45 5.75 -31.31
CA CYS A 82 14.57 4.62 -31.15
C CYS A 82 13.28 4.85 -31.95
N SER A 83 13.00 3.95 -32.89
CA SER A 83 11.88 4.06 -33.84
C SER A 83 10.50 4.02 -33.18
N THR A 84 10.42 3.41 -31.99
CA THR A 84 9.19 3.10 -31.28
C THR A 84 8.83 4.09 -30.18
N CYS A 85 9.78 4.87 -29.65
CA CYS A 85 9.53 5.84 -28.59
C CYS A 85 10.22 7.20 -28.77
N GLY A 86 11.01 7.38 -29.85
CA GLY A 86 11.71 8.62 -30.14
C GLY A 86 12.88 8.92 -29.19
N HIS A 87 13.31 7.96 -28.37
CA HIS A 87 14.45 8.15 -27.49
C HIS A 87 15.76 8.21 -28.27
N GLU A 88 16.52 9.27 -28.05
CA GLU A 88 17.77 9.57 -28.75
C GLU A 88 18.96 9.13 -27.89
N ARG A 89 19.88 8.37 -28.47
CA ARG A 89 21.13 7.95 -27.85
C ARG A 89 22.30 8.49 -28.66
N VAL A 90 23.12 9.33 -28.02
CA VAL A 90 24.37 9.85 -28.60
C VAL A 90 25.55 9.10 -27.97
N TYR A 91 26.48 8.63 -28.79
CA TYR A 91 27.68 7.92 -28.34
C TYR A 91 28.87 8.18 -29.26
N GLU A 92 30.08 8.06 -28.71
CA GLU A 92 31.33 8.10 -29.45
C GLU A 92 31.74 6.68 -29.87
N LYS A 93 32.16 6.51 -31.12
CA LYS A 93 32.56 5.20 -31.67
C LYS A 93 34.10 5.13 -31.64
N MET A 94 34.65 4.36 -30.69
CA MET A 94 36.09 4.05 -30.62
C MET A 94 36.54 3.09 -31.71
#